data_AF-A0A8D2GCC9-F1
#
_entry.id   AF-A0A8D2GCC9-F1
#
_cell.length_a   1.000
_cell.length_b   1.000
_cell.length_c   1.000
_cell.angle_alpha   90.00
_cell.angle_beta   90.00
_cell.angle_gamma   90.00
#
_symmetry.space_group_name_H-M   'P 1'
#
loop_
_entity.id
_entity.type
_entity.pdbx_description
1 polymer ?
#
loop_
_entity_poly.entity_id
_entity_poly.type
_entity_poly.pdbx_seq_one_letter_code
_entity_poly.pdbx_strand_id
1 'polypeptide(L)'
;VAAYKYIQELWRKKQCDVMHFLLRVHCWQYRKLSAVHRAHHSTRPHRTRPHYVICRIRVYRGGRKRPVPKGATYSKILTGLVKIPHTDFLRLSSLIHSIKEMCGLTFAGQKSRGLGKGHKFHHTVGGSRCAAWRRHKTLQLHRYH
;
A
#
# COMPACT_ATOMS: atom_id res chain seq x y z
N VAL A 1 18.44 23.94 -6.23
CA VAL A 1 17.06 23.57 -6.65
C VAL A 1 17.00 23.03 -8.08
N ALA A 2 17.80 23.55 -9.02
CA ALA A 2 17.80 23.12 -10.43
C ALA A 2 18.10 21.62 -10.63
N ALA A 3 19.15 21.06 -10.00
CA ALA A 3 19.56 19.66 -10.22
C ALA A 3 18.46 18.62 -9.90
N TYR A 4 17.68 18.82 -8.84
CA TYR A 4 16.60 17.89 -8.47
C TYR A 4 15.46 17.85 -9.48
N LYS A 5 15.21 18.96 -10.19
CA LYS A 5 14.22 19.03 -11.27
C LYS A 5 14.61 18.10 -12.42
N TYR A 6 15.89 18.09 -12.81
CA TYR A 6 16.39 17.19 -13.85
C TYR A 6 16.31 15.72 -13.43
N ILE A 7 16.71 15.40 -12.19
CA ILE A 7 16.58 14.03 -11.65
C ILE A 7 15.11 13.59 -11.66
N GLN A 8 14.18 14.46 -11.26
CA GLN A 8 12.76 14.15 -11.29
C GLN A 8 12.25 13.85 -12.69
N GLU A 9 12.62 14.66 -13.69
CA GLU A 9 12.22 14.44 -15.08
C GLU A 9 12.81 13.14 -15.65
N LEU A 10 14.06 12.81 -15.31
CA LEU A 10 14.68 11.54 -15.68
C LEU A 10 13.88 10.34 -15.15
N TRP A 11 13.45 10.40 -13.89
CA TRP A 11 12.63 9.34 -13.26
C TRP A 11 11.21 9.22 -13.80
N ARG A 12 10.67 10.25 -14.48
CA ARG A 12 9.40 10.16 -15.20
C ARG A 12 9.55 9.33 -16.47
N LYS A 13 10.69 9.42 -17.16
CA LYS A 13 11.01 8.69 -18.39
C LYS A 13 11.66 7.32 -18.13
N LYS A 14 10.96 6.42 -17.43
CA LYS A 14 11.52 5.11 -17.03
C LYS A 14 11.81 4.14 -18.18
N GLN A 15 11.23 4.38 -19.35
CA GLN A 15 11.42 3.54 -20.54
C GLN A 15 12.65 3.91 -21.37
N CYS A 16 13.35 5.01 -21.04
CA CYS A 16 14.59 5.34 -21.75
C CYS A 16 15.69 4.30 -21.46
N ASP A 17 16.61 4.15 -22.40
CA ASP A 17 17.65 3.12 -22.35
C ASP A 17 18.51 3.20 -21.08
N VAL A 18 18.91 4.42 -20.70
CA VAL A 18 19.67 4.69 -19.46
C VAL A 18 18.91 4.20 -18.22
N MET A 19 17.61 4.51 -18.09
CA MET A 19 16.82 4.05 -16.94
C MET A 19 16.59 2.54 -16.97
N HIS A 20 16.34 1.95 -18.13
CA HIS A 20 16.21 0.50 -18.28
C HIS A 20 17.47 -0.24 -17.84
N PHE A 21 18.64 0.23 -18.28
CA PHE A 21 19.93 -0.33 -17.87
C PHE A 21 20.12 -0.27 -16.35
N LEU A 22 19.96 0.91 -15.74
CA LEU A 22 20.13 1.09 -14.29
C LEU A 22 19.12 0.26 -13.47
N LEU A 23 17.85 0.21 -13.90
CA LEU A 23 16.82 -0.57 -13.21
C LEU A 23 17.06 -2.08 -13.33
N ARG A 24 17.62 -2.58 -14.44
CA ARG A 24 17.99 -3.99 -14.60
C ARG A 24 19.12 -4.37 -13.64
N VAL A 25 20.18 -3.57 -13.58
CA VAL A 25 21.32 -3.78 -12.68
C VAL A 25 20.86 -3.76 -11.21
N HIS A 26 20.08 -2.75 -10.82
CA HIS A 26 19.52 -2.69 -9.46
C HIS A 26 18.62 -3.88 -9.13
N CYS A 27 17.75 -4.29 -10.06
CA CYS A 27 16.87 -5.45 -9.83
C CYS A 27 17.66 -6.75 -9.66
N TRP A 28 18.79 -6.90 -10.37
CA TRP A 28 19.70 -8.03 -10.18
C TRP A 28 20.33 -8.01 -8.78
N GLN A 29 20.88 -6.87 -8.35
CA GLN A 29 21.46 -6.72 -7.01
C GLN A 29 20.43 -6.99 -5.91
N TYR A 30 19.23 -6.40 -6.01
CA TYR A 30 18.16 -6.58 -4.99
C TYR A 30 17.62 -8.00 -4.92
N ARG A 31 17.82 -8.84 -5.96
CA ARG A 31 17.45 -10.26 -5.91
C ARG A 31 18.40 -11.09 -5.06
N LYS A 32 19.68 -10.70 -4.98
CA LYS A 32 20.71 -11.37 -4.18
C LYS A 32 20.62 -11.05 -2.68
N LEU A 33 20.03 -9.91 -2.32
CA LEU A 33 19.83 -9.50 -0.94
C LEU A 33 18.63 -10.23 -0.29
N SER A 34 18.58 -10.20 1.03
CA SER A 34 17.45 -10.70 1.82
C SER A 34 16.16 -9.93 1.50
N ALA A 35 15.01 -10.56 1.81
CA ALA A 35 13.70 -9.96 1.55
C ALA A 35 13.49 -8.62 2.30
N VAL A 36 14.11 -8.46 3.47
CA VAL A 36 14.14 -7.22 4.24
C VAL A 36 15.58 -6.89 4.54
N HIS A 37 16.06 -5.74 4.05
CA HIS A 37 17.40 -5.26 4.37
C HIS A 37 17.41 -3.75 4.59
N ARG A 38 18.30 -3.29 5.48
CA ARG A 38 18.56 -1.87 5.71
C ARG A 38 19.45 -1.33 4.58
N ALA A 39 19.11 -0.18 4.03
CA ALA A 39 19.92 0.53 3.05
C ALA A 39 20.68 1.68 3.72
N HIS A 40 21.93 1.88 3.31
CA HIS A 40 22.77 2.97 3.80
C HIS A 40 22.30 4.34 3.30
N HIS A 41 21.78 4.41 2.07
CA HIS A 41 21.26 5.64 1.46
C HIS A 41 20.04 5.35 0.59
N SER A 42 19.25 6.40 0.31
CA SER A 42 18.10 6.30 -0.59
C SER A 42 18.57 6.08 -2.03
N THR A 43 17.86 5.24 -2.78
CA THR A 43 18.07 5.11 -4.23
C THR A 43 17.60 6.36 -5.00
N ARG A 44 16.66 7.13 -4.42
CA ARG A 44 16.26 8.46 -4.92
C ARG A 44 16.55 9.49 -3.83
N PRO A 45 17.68 10.21 -3.91
CA PRO A 45 18.02 11.22 -2.92
C PRO A 45 17.02 12.38 -2.99
N HIS A 46 16.39 12.67 -1.86
CA HIS A 46 15.65 13.90 -1.59
C HIS A 46 16.32 14.58 -0.39
N ARG A 47 15.96 15.82 -0.06
CA ARG A 47 16.39 16.51 1.17
C ARG A 47 16.33 15.55 2.37
N THR A 48 17.48 15.14 2.87
CA THR A 48 17.62 14.19 3.98
C THR A 48 17.65 14.96 5.29
N ARG A 49 16.99 14.43 6.33
CA ARG A 49 17.28 14.83 7.71
C ARG A 49 18.12 13.72 8.36
N PRO A 50 19.00 14.04 9.32
CA PRO A 50 19.99 13.11 9.87
C PRO A 50 19.44 11.89 10.62
N HIS A 51 18.13 11.79 10.89
CA HIS A 51 17.55 10.74 11.73
C HIS A 51 16.51 9.84 11.03
N TYR A 52 16.78 9.43 9.78
CA TYR A 52 15.92 8.48 9.05
C TYR A 52 16.66 7.18 8.71
N VAL A 53 15.99 6.05 8.90
CA VAL A 53 16.45 4.73 8.46
C VAL A 53 15.67 4.32 7.21
N ILE A 54 16.38 3.81 6.21
CA ILE A 54 15.79 3.36 4.96
C ILE A 54 15.83 1.85 4.92
N CYS A 55 14.67 1.23 4.72
CA CYS A 55 14.52 -0.21 4.56
C CYS A 55 14.05 -0.52 3.13
N ARG A 56 14.64 -1.54 2.52
CA ARG A 56 14.20 -2.10 1.24
C ARG A 56 13.52 -3.44 1.50
N ILE A 57 12.34 -3.59 0.93
CA ILE A 57 11.45 -4.73 1.15
C ILE A 57 11.11 -5.34 -0.21
N ARG A 58 11.27 -6.67 -0.32
CA ARG A 58 10.83 -7.44 -1.48
C ARG A 58 9.47 -8.05 -1.21
N VAL A 59 8.52 -7.79 -2.11
CA VAL A 59 7.16 -8.35 -2.07
C VAL A 59 6.93 -9.14 -3.36
N TYR A 60 6.33 -10.33 -3.24
CA TYR A 60 5.95 -11.14 -4.40
C TYR A 60 4.82 -10.46 -5.18
N ARG A 61 4.96 -10.39 -6.51
CA ARG A 61 3.96 -9.77 -7.39
C ARG A 61 2.83 -10.77 -7.69
N GLY A 62 1.62 -10.26 -7.91
CA GLY A 62 0.45 -11.05 -8.28
C GLY A 62 -0.68 -10.98 -7.25
N GLY A 63 -1.77 -11.70 -7.51
CA GLY A 63 -2.88 -11.87 -6.57
C GLY A 63 -2.55 -12.88 -5.47
N ARG A 64 -3.33 -12.87 -4.39
CA ARG A 64 -3.21 -13.84 -3.29
C ARG A 64 -4.22 -14.96 -3.47
N LYS A 65 -3.78 -16.21 -3.39
CA LYS A 65 -4.68 -17.37 -3.33
C LYS A 65 -5.30 -17.46 -1.93
N ARG A 66 -6.58 -17.84 -1.85
CA ARG A 66 -7.22 -18.12 -0.56
C ARG A 66 -6.57 -19.34 0.11
N PRO A 67 -6.20 -19.25 1.40
CA PRO A 67 -5.67 -20.41 2.12
C PRO A 67 -6.82 -21.35 2.50
N VAL A 68 -7.21 -22.22 1.57
CA VAL A 68 -8.30 -23.20 1.77
C VAL A 68 -7.72 -24.61 1.62
N PRO A 69 -7.92 -25.51 2.59
CA PRO A 69 -7.46 -26.89 2.47
C PRO A 69 -8.12 -27.54 1.24
N LYS A 70 -7.31 -28.10 0.35
CA LYS A 70 -7.75 -28.74 -0.91
C LYS A 70 -8.59 -27.84 -1.84
N GLY A 71 -8.61 -26.52 -1.63
CA GLY A 71 -9.40 -25.59 -2.45
C GLY A 71 -10.92 -25.71 -2.30
N ALA A 72 -11.42 -26.50 -1.35
CA ALA A 72 -12.85 -26.70 -1.11
C ALA A 72 -13.44 -25.54 -0.29
N THR A 73 -14.00 -24.54 -0.97
CA THR A 73 -14.78 -23.49 -0.30
C THR A 73 -16.19 -24.01 -0.06
N TYR A 74 -16.51 -24.39 1.18
CA TYR A 74 -17.86 -24.78 1.63
C TYR A 74 -18.82 -23.58 1.73
N SER A 75 -18.79 -22.69 0.73
CA SER A 75 -19.60 -21.48 0.66
C SER A 75 -20.51 -21.52 -0.57
N LYS A 76 -21.55 -20.69 -0.58
CA LYS A 76 -22.40 -20.50 -1.76
C LYS A 76 -21.52 -20.15 -2.96
N ILE A 77 -21.84 -20.71 -4.15
CA ILE A 77 -21.03 -20.66 -5.38
C ILE A 77 -20.45 -19.26 -5.68
N LEU A 78 -21.25 -18.21 -5.46
CA LEU A 78 -20.86 -16.80 -5.66
C LEU A 78 -19.63 -16.37 -4.84
N THR A 79 -19.46 -16.92 -3.63
CA THR A 79 -18.39 -16.56 -2.70
C THR A 79 -17.11 -17.37 -2.96
N GLY A 80 -17.10 -18.36 -3.86
CA GLY A 80 -16.04 -19.37 -4.02
C GLY A 80 -14.80 -18.98 -4.84
N LEU A 81 -14.56 -17.71 -5.16
CA LEU A 81 -13.42 -17.31 -6.01
C LEU A 81 -12.05 -17.62 -5.36
N VAL A 82 -11.22 -18.45 -5.99
CA VAL A 82 -9.90 -18.89 -5.46
C VAL A 82 -8.84 -17.78 -5.46
N LYS A 83 -8.98 -16.79 -6.35
CA LYS A 83 -8.05 -15.66 -6.51
C LYS A 83 -8.64 -14.41 -5.84
N ILE A 84 -7.96 -13.87 -4.83
CA ILE A 84 -8.32 -12.59 -4.21
C ILE A 84 -7.53 -11.48 -4.91
N PRO A 85 -8.19 -10.43 -5.45
CA PRO A 85 -7.49 -9.21 -5.83
C PRO A 85 -6.85 -8.60 -4.59
N HIS A 86 -5.56 -8.34 -4.66
CA HIS A 86 -4.72 -7.99 -3.52
C HIS A 86 -5.19 -6.68 -2.84
N THR A 87 -5.78 -6.78 -1.64
CA THR A 87 -6.16 -5.60 -0.82
C THR A 87 -5.10 -5.15 0.17
N ASP A 88 -4.02 -5.91 0.38
CA ASP A 88 -3.24 -5.75 1.62
C ASP A 88 -1.75 -5.47 1.36
N PHE A 89 -1.28 -4.26 1.65
CA PHE A 89 0.15 -4.04 1.89
C PHE A 89 0.59 -4.89 3.10
N LEU A 90 1.63 -5.70 2.92
CA LEU A 90 2.14 -6.58 3.99
C LEU A 90 2.68 -5.77 5.18
N ARG A 91 2.34 -6.29 6.37
CA ARG A 91 2.78 -5.94 7.73
C ARG A 91 4.30 -6.12 7.86
N LEU A 92 5.08 -5.04 7.76
CA LEU A 92 6.48 -5.03 8.19
C LEU A 92 6.61 -4.08 9.39
N SER A 93 6.81 -4.63 10.58
CA SER A 93 6.89 -3.87 11.82
C SER A 93 8.32 -3.38 12.08
N SER A 94 8.47 -2.07 12.26
CA SER A 94 9.53 -1.50 13.10
C SER A 94 8.86 -0.67 14.19
N LEU A 95 9.34 -0.83 15.43
CA LEU A 95 8.58 -0.78 16.69
C LEU A 95 7.85 0.54 17.00
N ILE A 96 8.15 1.65 16.31
CA ILE A 96 7.56 2.98 16.62
C ILE A 96 6.66 3.50 15.48
N HIS A 97 6.86 3.04 14.23
CA HIS A 97 5.93 3.27 13.11
C HIS A 97 4.90 2.12 12.94
N SER A 98 4.97 1.11 13.83
CA SER A 98 4.18 -0.14 13.76
C SER A 98 2.67 0.02 13.86
N ILE A 99 2.14 1.19 14.27
CA ILE A 99 0.67 1.40 14.32
C ILE A 99 0.15 1.93 12.98
N LYS A 100 0.88 2.84 12.30
CA LYS A 100 0.35 3.56 11.13
C LYS A 100 0.20 2.68 9.90
N GLU A 101 1.13 1.77 9.62
CA GLU A 101 0.99 0.81 8.52
C GLU A 101 -0.18 -0.15 8.76
N MET A 102 -0.37 -0.62 9.99
CA MET A 102 -1.48 -1.54 10.31
C MET A 102 -2.83 -0.87 10.38
N CYS A 103 -2.86 0.41 10.75
CA CYS A 103 -4.07 1.22 10.69
C CYS A 103 -4.33 1.80 9.29
N GLY A 104 -3.46 1.54 8.30
CA GLY A 104 -3.60 2.07 6.93
C GLY A 104 -3.56 3.61 6.88
N LEU A 105 -2.73 4.22 7.73
CA LEU A 105 -2.54 5.67 7.84
C LEU A 105 -1.37 6.20 7.03
N THR A 106 -0.59 5.32 6.40
CA THR A 106 0.47 5.69 5.45
C THR A 106 -0.12 6.10 4.11
N PHE A 107 0.62 6.85 3.31
CA PHE A 107 0.12 7.32 2.01
C PHE A 107 -0.34 6.18 1.09
N ALA A 108 0.35 5.04 1.13
CA ALA A 108 -0.05 3.83 0.42
C ALA A 108 -1.32 3.20 1.02
N GLY A 109 -1.39 3.06 2.35
CA GLY A 109 -2.55 2.50 3.05
C GLY A 109 -3.82 3.37 2.92
N GLN A 110 -3.69 4.69 2.86
CA GLN A 110 -4.85 5.58 2.67
C GLN A 110 -5.53 5.40 1.31
N LYS A 111 -4.78 5.03 0.26
CA LYS A 111 -5.34 4.78 -1.08
C LYS A 111 -6.28 3.59 -1.10
N SER A 112 -5.98 2.51 -0.36
CA SER A 112 -6.87 1.34 -0.29
C SER A 112 -8.15 1.62 0.49
N ARG A 113 -8.12 2.58 1.43
CA ARG A 113 -9.30 3.01 2.20
C ARG A 113 -10.36 3.73 1.35
N GLY A 114 -10.00 4.22 0.16
CA GLY A 114 -10.92 4.90 -0.74
C GLY A 114 -11.48 6.20 -0.17
N LEU A 115 -10.66 6.96 0.56
CA LEU A 115 -11.02 8.28 1.09
C LEU A 115 -10.95 9.34 0.00
N GLY A 116 -11.85 10.32 0.05
CA GLY A 116 -11.86 11.44 -0.88
C GLY A 116 -13.03 12.38 -0.67
N LYS A 117 -13.13 13.40 -1.53
CA LYS A 117 -14.22 14.38 -1.52
C LYS A 117 -15.03 14.28 -2.82
N GLY A 118 -16.32 14.54 -2.73
CA GLY A 118 -17.26 14.51 -3.85
C GLY A 118 -18.11 13.24 -3.92
N HIS A 119 -19.04 13.22 -4.87
CA HIS A 119 -20.09 12.20 -5.00
C HIS A 119 -19.56 10.75 -5.08
N LYS A 120 -18.38 10.57 -5.68
CA LYS A 120 -17.72 9.26 -5.81
C LYS A 120 -17.29 8.63 -4.46
N PHE A 121 -17.26 9.40 -3.37
CA PHE A 121 -16.74 8.96 -2.06
C PHE A 121 -17.82 8.83 -0.96
N HIS A 122 -19.10 8.73 -1.35
CA HIS A 122 -20.24 8.65 -0.42
C HIS A 122 -20.12 7.44 0.54
N HIS A 123 -19.55 6.31 0.09
CA HIS A 123 -19.31 5.14 0.93
C HIS A 123 -18.36 5.37 2.13
N THR A 124 -17.61 6.48 2.15
CA THR A 124 -16.62 6.78 3.20
C THR A 124 -16.92 8.06 3.98
N VAL A 125 -18.12 8.62 3.82
CA VAL A 125 -18.54 9.83 4.54
C VAL A 125 -18.46 9.58 6.06
N GLY A 126 -17.92 10.54 6.81
CA GLY A 126 -17.65 10.37 8.25
C GLY A 126 -16.38 9.55 8.57
N GLY A 127 -15.50 9.32 7.59
CA GLY A 127 -14.10 8.91 7.80
C GLY A 127 -13.76 7.45 7.50
N SER A 128 -14.73 6.54 7.43
CA SER A 128 -14.51 5.15 7.00
C SER A 128 -15.79 4.50 6.49
N ARG A 129 -15.66 3.41 5.71
CA ARG A 129 -16.80 2.62 5.22
C ARG A 129 -17.65 2.06 6.36
N CYS A 130 -17.00 1.49 7.37
CA CYS A 130 -17.69 0.93 8.54
C CYS A 130 -18.38 2.02 9.38
N ALA A 131 -17.82 3.23 9.48
CA ALA A 131 -18.47 4.34 10.16
C ALA A 131 -19.69 4.86 9.37
N ALA A 132 -19.57 5.00 8.05
CA ALA A 132 -20.68 5.37 7.18
C ALA A 132 -21.83 4.36 7.28
N TRP A 133 -21.51 3.07 7.13
CA TRP A 133 -22.50 1.99 7.24
C TRP A 133 -23.20 1.99 8.61
N ARG A 134 -22.44 2.13 9.72
CA ARG A 134 -23.02 2.20 11.07
C ARG A 134 -24.04 3.33 11.18
N ARG A 135 -23.69 4.56 10.76
CA ARG A 135 -24.62 5.71 10.81
C ARG A 135 -25.91 5.47 10.03
N HIS A 136 -25.85 4.78 8.89
CA HIS A 136 -27.04 4.48 8.07
C HIS A 136 -27.88 3.32 8.60
N LYS A 137 -27.31 2.42 9.41
CA LYS A 137 -28.01 1.25 9.95
C LYS A 137 -28.48 1.43 11.39
N THR A 138 -27.99 2.45 12.10
CA THR A 138 -28.46 2.82 13.43
C THR A 138 -29.76 3.62 13.34
N LEU A 139 -30.85 3.08 13.87
CA LEU A 139 -32.09 3.83 14.10
C LEU A 139 -31.87 4.80 15.27
N GLN A 140 -32.27 6.07 15.08
CA GLN A 140 -32.24 7.07 16.15
C GLN A 140 -33.60 7.07 16.85
N LEU A 141 -33.62 6.71 18.14
CA LEU A 141 -34.82 6.75 18.96
C LEU A 141 -34.68 7.93 19.94
N HIS A 142 -35.30 9.04 19.58
CA HIS A 142 -35.34 10.22 20.45
C HIS A 142 -36.31 9.98 21.62
N ARG A 143 -35.95 10.47 22.81
CA ARG A 143 -36.74 10.26 24.04
C ARG A 143 -38.18 10.77 23.94
N TYR A 144 -38.37 11.83 23.16
CA TYR A 144 -39.67 12.35 22.78
C TYR A 144 -39.73 12.30 21.27
N HIS A 145 -40.77 11.67 20.74
CA HIS A 145 -41.00 11.51 19.32
C HIS A 145 -42.47 11.68 19.01
#